data_AF-A0A6I9ZRR0-F1
#
_entry.id   AF-A0A6I9ZRR0-F1
#
_cell.length_a   1.000
_cell.length_b   1.000
_cell.length_c   1.000
_cell.angle_alpha   90.00
_cell.angle_beta   90.00
_cell.angle_gamma   90.00
#
_symmetry.space_group_name_H-M   'P 1'
#
loop_
_entity.id
_entity.type
_entity.pdbx_description
1 polymer ?
#
loop_
_entity_poly.entity_id
_entity_poly.type
_entity_poly.pdbx_seq_one_letter_code
_entity_poly.pdbx_strand_id
1 'polypeptide(L)'
;MSEQYFSAIQKFTVLDLGMVLLPVTSQMEASCLIIQLVQEQTKEPSKNPFLSKKRILMPELSLLRTVQQIPGVGKVKAPLLLQKFPSIQQLSNASIRELEPVVGQAVAQHIHAFFTQSR
;
A
#
# COMPACT_ATOMS: atom_id res chain seq x y z
N MET A 1 0.80 -36.94 -15.37
CA MET A 1 1.56 -37.06 -14.11
C MET A 1 0.55 -37.21 -12.98
N SER A 2 0.72 -38.18 -12.08
CA SER A 2 -0.17 -38.31 -10.93
C SER A 2 0.12 -37.17 -9.93
N GLU A 3 -0.93 -36.50 -9.43
CA GLU A 3 -0.84 -35.34 -8.51
C GLU A 3 0.03 -35.62 -7.27
N GLN A 4 0.17 -36.88 -6.88
CA GLN A 4 0.97 -37.34 -5.75
C GLN A 4 2.45 -36.90 -5.80
N TYR A 5 3.03 -36.72 -6.99
CA TYR A 5 4.43 -36.30 -7.14
C TYR A 5 4.60 -34.79 -7.29
N PHE A 6 3.51 -34.05 -7.56
CA PHE A 6 3.58 -32.63 -7.83
C PHE A 6 4.05 -31.84 -6.61
N SER A 7 3.62 -32.23 -5.40
CA SER A 7 4.01 -31.54 -4.15
C SER A 7 5.53 -31.51 -3.93
N ALA A 8 6.22 -32.63 -4.15
CA ALA A 8 7.67 -32.71 -4.00
C ALA A 8 8.38 -31.85 -5.06
N ILE A 9 7.93 -31.94 -6.31
CA ILE A 9 8.50 -31.17 -7.43
C ILE A 9 8.27 -29.67 -7.23
N GLN A 10 7.09 -29.25 -6.77
CA GLN A 10 6.76 -27.86 -6.50
C GLN A 10 7.62 -27.27 -5.38
N LYS A 11 7.78 -28.00 -4.26
CA LYS A 11 8.65 -27.56 -3.16
C LYS A 11 10.07 -27.35 -3.65
N PHE A 12 10.63 -28.35 -4.33
CA PHE A 12 11.98 -28.27 -4.86
C PHE A 12 12.15 -27.13 -5.88
N THR A 13 11.26 -27.03 -6.85
CA THR A 13 11.41 -26.07 -7.96
C THR A 13 11.14 -24.63 -7.53
N VAL A 14 10.08 -24.41 -6.74
CA VAL A 14 9.64 -23.05 -6.39
C VAL A 14 10.33 -22.53 -5.14
N LEU A 15 10.48 -23.37 -4.11
CA LEU A 15 11.03 -22.94 -2.83
C LEU A 15 12.54 -23.12 -2.78
N ASP A 16 13.06 -24.28 -3.17
CA ASP A 16 14.49 -24.57 -3.04
C ASP A 16 15.31 -23.91 -4.18
N LEU A 17 14.77 -23.89 -5.41
CA LEU A 17 15.45 -23.30 -6.57
C LEU A 17 14.99 -21.87 -6.93
N GLY A 18 13.88 -21.39 -6.38
CA GLY A 18 13.33 -20.06 -6.70
C GLY A 18 12.85 -19.91 -8.15
N MET A 19 12.56 -21.02 -8.85
CA MET A 19 12.11 -21.01 -10.24
C MET A 19 10.58 -21.02 -10.32
N VAL A 20 10.05 -20.61 -11.48
CA VAL A 20 8.60 -20.67 -11.76
C VAL A 20 8.22 -22.06 -12.26
N LEU A 21 7.19 -22.66 -11.63
CA LEU A 21 6.59 -23.93 -12.05
C LEU A 21 5.14 -23.72 -12.46
N LEU A 22 4.79 -24.10 -13.69
CA LEU A 22 3.42 -23.99 -14.23
C LEU A 22 2.89 -25.40 -14.54
N PRO A 23 1.95 -25.95 -13.74
CA PRO A 23 1.34 -27.24 -14.04
C PRO A 23 0.39 -27.14 -15.24
N VAL A 24 0.34 -28.21 -16.05
CA VAL A 24 -0.54 -28.33 -17.22
C VAL A 24 -1.23 -29.69 -17.21
N THR A 25 -2.50 -29.72 -17.59
CA THR A 25 -3.33 -30.93 -17.65
C THR A 25 -3.21 -31.67 -18.98
N SER A 26 -2.82 -30.96 -20.05
CA SER A 26 -2.67 -31.51 -21.40
C SER A 26 -1.61 -30.78 -22.22
N GLN A 27 -1.16 -31.39 -23.32
CA GLN A 27 -0.24 -30.76 -24.26
C GLN A 27 -0.88 -29.55 -24.96
N MET A 28 -2.20 -29.56 -25.14
CA MET A 28 -2.94 -28.44 -25.72
C MET A 28 -2.95 -27.23 -24.78
N GLU A 29 -3.09 -27.46 -23.48
CA GLU A 29 -2.94 -26.38 -22.49
C GLU A 29 -1.51 -25.86 -22.46
N ALA A 30 -0.52 -26.76 -22.55
CA ALA A 30 0.89 -26.39 -22.60
C ALA A 30 1.23 -25.50 -23.81
N SER A 31 0.71 -25.82 -25.00
CA SER A 31 0.96 -25.01 -26.20
C SER A 31 0.36 -23.61 -26.07
N CYS A 32 -0.87 -23.49 -25.60
CA CYS A 32 -1.52 -22.21 -25.32
C CYS A 32 -0.75 -21.38 -24.27
N LEU A 33 -0.27 -22.04 -23.21
CA LEU A 33 0.50 -21.39 -22.15
C LEU A 33 1.83 -20.83 -22.67
N ILE A 34 2.56 -21.59 -23.50
CA ILE A 34 3.81 -21.14 -24.10
C ILE A 34 3.59 -19.92 -25.00
N ILE A 35 2.52 -19.93 -25.81
CA ILE A 35 2.14 -18.77 -26.64
C ILE A 35 1.91 -17.54 -25.75
N GLN A 36 1.16 -17.69 -24.66
CA GLN A 36 0.88 -16.59 -23.73
C GLN A 36 2.16 -16.05 -23.07
N LEU A 37 3.11 -16.92 -22.71
CA LEU A 37 4.39 -16.50 -22.12
C LEU A 37 5.20 -15.64 -23.09
N VAL A 38 5.29 -16.04 -24.36
CA VAL A 38 5.99 -15.26 -25.40
C VAL A 38 5.30 -13.91 -25.61
N GLN A 39 3.96 -13.91 -25.70
CA GLN A 39 3.19 -12.68 -25.84
C GLN A 39 3.41 -11.74 -24.65
N GLU A 40 3.44 -12.24 -23.43
CA GLU A 40 3.63 -11.42 -22.24
C GLU A 40 5.06 -10.89 -22.13
N GLN A 41 6.07 -11.69 -22.52
CA GLN A 41 7.47 -11.27 -22.56
C GLN A 41 7.74 -10.20 -23.64
N THR A 42 6.99 -10.22 -24.74
CA THR A 42 7.15 -9.25 -25.84
C THR A 42 6.43 -7.93 -25.57
N LYS A 43 5.46 -7.91 -24.65
CA LYS A 43 4.75 -6.70 -24.27
C LYS A 43 5.62 -5.81 -23.38
N GLU A 44 5.41 -4.50 -23.50
CA GLU A 44 5.95 -3.54 -22.56
C GLU A 44 5.55 -3.90 -21.11
N PRO A 45 6.49 -3.97 -20.15
CA PRO A 45 6.19 -4.30 -18.76
C PRO A 45 5.15 -3.37 -18.11
N SER A 46 5.02 -2.14 -18.62
CA SER A 46 4.04 -1.16 -18.16
C SER A 46 2.59 -1.56 -18.43
N LYS A 47 2.34 -2.48 -19.37
CA LYS A 47 1.01 -3.03 -19.66
C LYS A 47 0.57 -4.06 -18.63
N ASN A 48 1.51 -4.64 -17.88
CA ASN A 48 1.17 -5.51 -16.77
C ASN A 48 0.61 -4.65 -15.63
N PRO A 49 -0.67 -4.81 -15.24
CA PRO A 49 -1.30 -3.95 -14.24
C PRO A 49 -0.63 -4.06 -12.85
N PHE A 50 0.04 -5.17 -12.55
CA PHE A 50 0.77 -5.37 -11.30
C PHE A 50 2.15 -4.69 -11.29
N LEU A 51 2.74 -4.46 -12.47
CA LEU A 51 4.00 -3.73 -12.62
C LEU A 51 3.78 -2.25 -12.96
N SER A 52 2.59 -1.91 -13.45
CA SER A 52 2.21 -0.53 -13.72
C SER A 52 2.36 0.25 -12.43
N LYS A 53 3.23 1.27 -12.43
CA LYS A 53 3.26 2.25 -11.34
C LYS A 53 1.89 2.90 -11.31
N LYS A 54 1.01 2.45 -10.41
CA LYS A 54 -0.23 3.17 -10.10
C LYS A 54 0.20 4.61 -9.87
N ARG A 55 -0.27 5.54 -10.71
CA ARG A 55 -0.19 6.96 -10.37
C ARG A 55 -0.71 7.05 -8.96
N ILE A 56 0.14 7.44 -8.02
CA ILE A 56 -0.24 7.63 -6.63
C ILE A 56 -1.38 8.63 -6.69
N LEU A 57 -2.59 8.13 -6.46
CA LEU A 57 -3.80 8.94 -6.49
C LEU A 57 -3.59 10.03 -5.44
N MET A 58 -3.31 11.24 -5.92
CA MET A 58 -3.02 12.49 -5.23
C MET A 58 -2.58 12.32 -3.76
N PRO A 59 -1.27 12.45 -3.45
CA PRO A 59 -0.75 12.36 -2.07
C PRO A 59 -1.57 13.16 -1.06
N GLU A 60 -2.12 14.30 -1.49
CA GLU A 60 -2.96 15.19 -0.71
C GLU A 60 -4.24 14.54 -0.15
N LEU A 61 -4.96 13.73 -0.94
CA LEU A 61 -6.16 13.04 -0.45
C LEU A 61 -5.83 11.95 0.56
N SER A 62 -4.71 11.25 0.35
CA SER A 62 -4.25 10.22 1.28
C SER A 62 -3.80 10.85 2.59
N LEU A 63 -3.08 11.97 2.51
CA LEU A 63 -2.61 12.75 3.65
C LEU A 63 -3.78 13.31 4.46
N LEU A 64 -4.81 13.86 3.79
CA LEU A 64 -6.07 14.28 4.44
C LEU A 64 -6.76 13.12 5.17
N ARG A 65 -6.85 11.94 4.55
CA ARG A 65 -7.45 10.76 5.21
C ARG A 65 -6.66 10.31 6.42
N THR A 66 -5.33 10.37 6.36
CA THR A 66 -4.47 10.03 7.50
C THR A 66 -4.71 10.99 8.67
N VAL A 67 -4.80 12.29 8.41
CA VAL A 67 -5.10 13.29 9.46
C VAL A 67 -6.51 13.11 10.02
N GLN A 68 -7.48 12.68 9.21
CA GLN A 68 -8.84 12.37 9.68
C GLN A 68 -8.92 11.13 10.59
N GLN A 69 -7.89 10.28 10.66
CA GLN A 69 -7.85 9.16 11.61
C GLN A 69 -7.54 9.62 13.05
N ILE A 70 -7.08 10.87 13.23
CA ILE A 70 -6.77 11.40 14.55
C ILE A 70 -8.08 11.66 15.31
N PRO A 71 -8.23 11.17 16.55
CA PRO A 71 -9.43 11.39 17.35
C PRO A 71 -9.78 12.88 17.49
N GLY A 72 -11.02 13.24 17.12
CA GLY A 72 -11.49 14.63 17.18
C GLY A 72 -11.13 15.50 15.97
N VAL A 73 -10.39 14.97 14.98
CA VAL A 73 -10.05 15.67 13.74
C VAL A 73 -10.97 15.19 12.61
N GLY A 74 -12.03 15.96 12.34
CA GLY A 74 -12.97 15.67 11.25
C GLY A 74 -12.57 16.27 9.90
N LYS A 75 -13.49 16.16 8.92
CA LYS A 75 -13.31 16.67 7.54
C LYS A 75 -13.02 18.16 7.43
N VAL A 76 -13.45 18.96 8.40
CA VAL A 76 -13.23 20.42 8.44
C VAL A 76 -11.91 20.78 9.10
N LYS A 77 -11.54 20.08 10.18
CA LYS A 77 -10.32 20.37 10.95
C LYS A 77 -9.06 19.84 10.26
N ALA A 78 -9.17 18.71 9.56
CA ALA A 78 -8.04 18.11 8.83
C ALA A 78 -7.39 19.07 7.80
N PRO A 79 -8.13 19.71 6.87
CA PRO A 79 -7.51 20.64 5.92
C PRO A 79 -6.94 21.90 6.60
N LEU A 80 -7.58 22.41 7.65
CA LEU A 80 -7.07 23.56 8.40
C LEU A 80 -5.75 23.26 9.12
N LEU A 81 -5.64 22.06 9.71
CA LEU A 81 -4.38 21.59 10.29
C LEU A 81 -3.29 21.45 9.23
N LEU A 82 -3.62 20.95 8.04
CA LEU A 82 -2.66 20.77 6.96
C LEU A 82 -2.24 22.07 6.28
N GLN A 83 -3.09 23.10 6.29
CA GLN A 83 -2.68 24.45 5.88
C GLN A 83 -1.61 25.03 6.81
N LYS A 84 -1.70 24.76 8.11
CA LYS A 84 -0.73 25.26 9.10
C LYS A 84 0.50 24.36 9.24
N PHE A 85 0.31 23.06 9.11
CA PHE A 85 1.34 22.03 9.23
C PHE A 85 1.33 21.16 7.95
N PRO A 86 2.07 21.54 6.90
CA PRO A 86 2.03 20.88 5.59
C PRO A 86 2.54 19.43 5.58
N SER A 87 3.10 18.93 6.68
CA SER A 87 3.56 17.54 6.81
C SER A 87 3.08 16.90 8.11
N ILE A 88 2.89 15.56 8.08
CA ILE A 88 2.54 14.78 9.26
C ILE A 88 3.64 14.89 10.34
N GLN A 89 4.91 14.99 9.95
CA GLN A 89 6.03 15.19 10.87
C GLN A 89 5.95 16.53 11.60
N GLN A 90 5.54 17.61 10.93
CA GLN A 90 5.33 18.91 11.60
C GLN A 90 4.11 18.86 12.50
N LEU A 91 3.04 18.16 12.10
CA LEU A 91 1.86 17.96 12.93
C LEU A 91 2.17 17.16 14.20
N SER A 92 3.03 16.14 14.11
CA SER A 92 3.40 15.31 15.28
C SER A 92 4.29 16.04 16.29
N ASN A 93 5.11 16.97 15.82
CA ASN A 93 6.00 17.78 16.66
C ASN A 93 5.39 19.12 17.11
N ALA A 94 4.17 19.43 16.67
CA ALA A 94 3.50 20.68 16.99
C ALA A 94 3.17 20.74 18.49
N SER A 95 3.44 21.89 19.11
CA SER A 95 3.10 22.13 20.51
C SER A 95 1.60 22.39 20.68
N ILE A 96 1.07 22.15 21.88
CA ILE A 96 -0.35 22.38 22.20
C ILE A 96 -0.77 23.83 21.89
N ARG A 97 0.12 24.79 22.16
CA ARG A 97 -0.10 26.23 21.90
C ARG A 97 -0.26 26.55 20.41
N GLU A 98 0.40 25.80 19.54
CA GLU A 98 0.31 26.01 18.09
C GLU A 98 -0.93 25.33 17.49
N LEU A 99 -1.41 24.26 18.11
CA LEU A 99 -2.62 23.51 17.73
C LEU A 99 -3.92 24.20 18.20
N GLU A 100 -3.91 24.78 19.40
CA GLU A 100 -5.06 25.46 20.03
C GLU A 100 -5.82 26.44 19.11
N PRO A 101 -5.17 27.38 18.39
CA PRO A 101 -5.89 28.33 17.53
C PRO A 101 -6.59 27.69 16.31
N VAL A 102 -6.29 26.44 15.97
CA VAL A 102 -6.86 25.76 14.80
C VAL A 102 -8.00 24.81 15.20
N VAL A 103 -7.88 24.12 16.35
CA VAL A 103 -8.80 23.03 16.71
C VAL A 103 -9.49 23.21 18.07
N GLY A 104 -9.05 24.19 18.87
CA GLY A 104 -9.48 24.42 20.26
C GLY A 104 -8.70 23.58 21.28
N GLN A 105 -8.69 24.02 22.53
CA GLN A 105 -7.82 23.47 23.58
C GLN A 105 -7.98 21.97 23.83
N ALA A 106 -9.23 21.48 23.94
CA ALA A 106 -9.50 20.06 24.21
C ALA A 106 -8.99 19.16 23.07
N VAL A 107 -9.18 19.58 21.81
CA VAL A 107 -8.74 18.80 20.65
C VAL A 107 -7.22 18.90 20.48
N ALA A 108 -6.62 20.05 20.74
CA ALA A 108 -5.16 20.21 20.73
C ALA A 108 -4.46 19.26 21.72
N GLN A 109 -5.01 19.12 22.93
CA GLN A 109 -4.51 18.17 23.93
C GLN A 109 -4.67 16.72 23.47
N HIS A 110 -5.80 16.34 22.88
CA HIS A 110 -6.01 14.98 22.34
C HIS A 110 -5.05 14.65 21.19
N ILE A 111 -4.82 15.60 20.27
CA ILE A 111 -3.86 15.42 19.16
C ILE A 111 -2.45 15.24 19.71
N HIS A 112 -2.01 16.11 20.61
CA HIS A 112 -0.68 16.01 21.21
C HIS A 112 -0.51 14.71 21.99
N ALA A 113 -1.50 14.32 22.80
CA ALA A 113 -1.51 13.06 23.54
C ALA A 113 -1.47 11.85 22.59
N PHE A 114 -2.19 11.89 21.46
CA PHE A 114 -2.16 10.83 20.45
C PHE A 114 -0.75 10.59 19.88
N PHE A 115 0.06 11.65 19.72
CA PHE A 115 1.43 11.52 19.21
C PHE A 115 2.48 11.24 20.29
N THR A 116 2.25 11.66 21.54
CA THR A 116 3.26 11.57 22.64
C THR A 116 2.98 10.48 23.66
N GLN A 117 1.76 9.97 23.80
CA GLN A 117 1.52 8.79 24.62
C GLN A 117 2.08 7.55 23.92
N SER A 118 3.21 7.05 24.43
CA SER A 118 3.63 5.69 24.16
C SER A 118 2.59 4.73 24.75
N ARG A 119 2.14 3.76 23.96
CA ARG A 119 1.54 2.55 24.50
C ARG A 119 2.58 1.74 25.27
#